data_AF-A0A9X3MJ39-F1
#
_entry.id   AF-A0A9X3MJ39-F1
#
_cell.length_a   1.000
_cell.length_b   1.000
_cell.length_c   1.000
_cell.angle_alpha   90.00
_cell.angle_beta   90.00
_cell.angle_gamma   90.00
#
_symmetry.space_group_name_H-M   'P 1'
#
loop_
_entity.id
_entity.type
_entity.pdbx_description
1 polymer ?
#
loop_
_entity_poly.entity_id
_entity_poly.type
_entity_poly.pdbx_seq_one_letter_code
_entity_poly.pdbx_strand_id
1 'polypeptide(L)'
;MFTDFFIQKNRKAGEKHVPNSFPKHKLVLNLVVGVFLVVYGAYGIYSGELYVFLGRRTEVTLHGDAIYIAFAAFILGCIYCLVEIIDHFDKRDNEEIYIRIRAGCQAFGLLIFGFALIQNSVMAGA
;
A
#
# COMPACT_ATOMS: atom_id res chain seq x y z
N MET A 1 0.15 10.27 -8.56
CA MET A 1 0.58 9.70 -7.27
C MET A 1 0.98 10.77 -6.25
N PHE A 2 1.62 11.89 -6.64
CA PHE A 2 1.77 13.10 -5.78
C PHE A 2 0.88 14.29 -6.18
N THR A 3 0.19 14.19 -7.32
CA THR A 3 -0.61 15.26 -7.89
C THR A 3 -1.87 15.58 -7.08
N ASP A 4 -2.47 14.59 -6.44
CA ASP A 4 -3.78 14.76 -5.78
C ASP A 4 -3.68 15.57 -4.47
N PHE A 5 -2.50 15.58 -3.84
CA PHE A 5 -2.24 16.39 -2.64
C PHE A 5 -2.28 17.90 -2.95
N PHE A 6 -1.85 18.31 -4.15
CA PHE A 6 -1.86 19.71 -4.57
C PHE A 6 -3.19 20.16 -5.19
N ILE A 7 -4.02 19.23 -5.66
CA ILE A 7 -5.28 19.54 -6.37
C ILE A 7 -6.37 20.06 -5.42
N GLN A 8 -6.44 19.60 -4.17
CA GLN A 8 -7.54 19.96 -3.26
C GLN A 8 -7.43 21.36 -2.62
N LYS A 9 -6.25 21.99 -2.60
CA LYS A 9 -6.04 23.28 -1.91
C LYS A 9 -6.83 24.46 -2.53
N ASN A 10 -7.52 24.26 -3.66
CA ASN A 10 -8.19 25.31 -4.44
C ASN A 10 -9.73 25.14 -4.54
N ARG A 11 -10.43 24.43 -3.64
CA ARG A 11 -11.92 24.45 -3.64
C ARG A 11 -12.45 25.79 -3.10
N LYS A 12 -13.26 26.50 -3.90
CA LYS A 12 -13.95 27.73 -3.48
C LYS A 12 -15.15 27.38 -2.59
N ALA A 13 -15.34 28.10 -1.49
CA ALA A 13 -16.50 27.94 -0.62
C ALA A 13 -17.79 28.20 -1.43
N GLY A 14 -18.61 27.15 -1.63
CA GLY A 14 -19.90 27.23 -2.32
C GLY A 14 -20.08 26.29 -3.52
N GLU A 15 -19.06 25.52 -3.93
CA GLU A 15 -19.21 24.52 -5.00
C GLU A 15 -19.96 23.27 -4.52
N LYS A 16 -20.90 22.78 -5.33
CA LYS A 16 -21.65 21.55 -5.05
C LYS A 16 -20.68 20.36 -5.10
N HIS A 17 -20.56 19.62 -4.00
CA HIS A 17 -19.68 18.45 -3.90
C HIS A 17 -20.00 17.44 -5.01
N VAL A 18 -18.96 17.06 -5.77
CA VAL A 18 -19.02 16.02 -6.79
C VAL A 18 -18.21 14.83 -6.27
N PRO A 19 -18.84 13.66 -6.03
CA PRO A 19 -18.15 12.48 -5.55
C PRO A 19 -17.02 12.05 -6.50
N ASN A 20 -15.99 11.46 -5.92
CA ASN A 20 -14.82 11.03 -6.68
C ASN A 20 -15.15 9.81 -7.57
N SER A 21 -15.00 9.99 -8.89
CA SER A 21 -15.32 8.96 -9.88
C SER A 21 -14.03 8.44 -10.51
N PHE A 22 -13.56 7.30 -10.02
CA PHE A 22 -12.43 6.57 -10.62
C PHE A 22 -12.90 5.58 -11.68
N PRO A 23 -12.06 5.28 -12.68
CA PRO A 23 -12.38 4.23 -13.64
C PRO A 23 -12.37 2.85 -12.96
N LYS A 24 -13.39 2.03 -13.26
CA LYS A 24 -13.62 0.72 -12.62
C LYS A 24 -12.42 -0.22 -12.65
N HIS A 25 -11.57 -0.13 -13.67
CA HIS A 25 -10.36 -0.97 -13.77
C HIS A 25 -9.37 -0.73 -12.63
N LYS A 26 -9.28 0.49 -12.08
CA LYS A 26 -8.41 0.79 -10.92
C LYS A 26 -8.89 0.09 -9.66
N LEU A 27 -10.21 0.03 -9.46
CA LEU A 27 -10.81 -0.66 -8.31
C LEU A 27 -10.53 -2.16 -8.36
N VAL A 28 -10.71 -2.76 -9.55
CA VAL A 28 -10.40 -4.18 -9.77
C VAL A 28 -8.91 -4.44 -9.55
N LEU A 29 -8.03 -3.58 -10.08
CA LEU A 29 -6.59 -3.69 -9.87
C LEU A 29 -6.23 -3.62 -8.38
N ASN A 30 -6.76 -2.65 -7.64
CA ASN A 30 -6.51 -2.50 -6.21
C ASN A 30 -7.03 -3.69 -5.41
N LEU A 31 -8.19 -4.24 -5.78
CA LEU A 31 -8.70 -5.45 -5.15
C LEU A 31 -7.78 -6.65 -5.40
N VAL A 32 -7.35 -6.85 -6.65
CA VAL A 32 -6.42 -7.93 -7.02
C VAL A 32 -5.08 -7.76 -6.31
N VAL A 33 -4.52 -6.55 -6.29
CA VAL A 33 -3.25 -6.25 -5.61
C VAL A 33 -3.38 -6.45 -4.09
N GLY A 34 -4.47 -5.97 -3.47
CA GLY A 34 -4.72 -6.16 -2.04
C GLY A 34 -4.81 -7.64 -1.65
N VAL A 35 -5.55 -8.43 -2.43
CA VAL A 35 -5.62 -9.89 -2.24
C VAL A 35 -4.26 -10.54 -2.44
N PHE A 36 -3.55 -10.16 -3.50
CA PHE A 36 -2.21 -10.68 -3.78
C PHE A 36 -1.24 -10.41 -2.62
N LEU A 37 -1.20 -9.18 -2.08
CA LEU A 37 -0.34 -8.82 -0.95
C LEU A 37 -0.57 -9.72 0.27
N VAL A 38 -1.84 -9.99 0.59
CA VAL A 38 -2.20 -10.85 1.73
C VAL A 38 -1.83 -12.30 1.45
N VAL A 39 -2.26 -12.85 0.31
CA VAL A 39 -2.04 -14.26 -0.03
C VAL A 39 -0.55 -14.56 -0.20
N TYR A 40 0.18 -13.69 -0.91
CA TYR A 40 1.61 -13.88 -1.18
C TYR A 40 2.45 -13.74 0.09
N GLY A 41 2.15 -12.75 0.94
CA GLY A 41 2.82 -12.63 2.23
C GLY A 41 2.54 -13.80 3.18
N ALA A 42 1.28 -14.27 3.23
CA ALA A 42 0.92 -15.47 3.99
C ALA A 42 1.63 -16.73 3.45
N TYR A 43 1.75 -16.85 2.13
CA TYR A 43 2.53 -17.91 1.49
C TYR A 43 4.01 -17.84 1.88
N GLY A 44 4.59 -16.63 1.97
CA GLY A 44 5.96 -16.45 2.45
C GLY A 44 6.17 -16.91 3.89
N ILE A 45 5.20 -16.61 4.78
CA ILE A 45 5.21 -17.13 6.16
C ILE A 45 5.12 -18.66 6.17
N TYR A 46 4.23 -19.23 5.37
CA TYR A 46 4.02 -20.69 5.30
C TYR A 46 5.24 -21.44 4.76
N SER A 47 5.88 -20.92 3.70
CA SER A 47 7.05 -21.53 3.06
C SER A 47 8.37 -21.25 3.79
N GLY A 48 8.40 -20.25 4.67
CA GLY A 48 9.61 -19.82 5.38
C GLY A 48 10.55 -18.95 4.54
N GLU A 49 10.16 -18.60 3.32
CA GLU A 49 10.91 -17.72 2.41
C GLU A 49 9.94 -16.80 1.66
N LEU A 50 10.26 -15.51 1.59
CA LEU A 50 9.48 -14.56 0.81
C LEU A 50 10.36 -13.88 -0.23
N TYR A 51 10.15 -14.26 -1.49
CA TYR A 51 10.85 -13.65 -2.61
C TYR A 51 10.25 -12.29 -2.96
N VAL A 52 11.10 -11.27 -3.17
CA VAL A 52 10.67 -9.94 -3.55
C VAL A 52 11.51 -9.40 -4.69
N PHE A 53 10.82 -8.98 -5.75
CA PHE A 53 11.43 -8.34 -6.90
C PHE A 53 11.46 -6.82 -6.71
N LEU A 54 12.63 -6.25 -6.48
CA LEU A 54 12.83 -4.80 -6.26
C LEU A 54 13.18 -4.03 -7.54
N GLY A 55 13.39 -4.73 -8.66
CA GLY A 55 13.68 -4.14 -9.95
C GLY A 55 14.37 -5.11 -10.90
N ARG A 56 14.63 -4.69 -12.14
CA ARG A 56 15.15 -5.54 -13.24
C ARG A 56 16.40 -6.38 -12.94
N ARG A 57 17.16 -6.06 -11.88
CA ARG A 57 18.38 -6.77 -11.48
C ARG A 57 18.51 -6.95 -9.96
N THR A 58 17.46 -6.62 -9.20
CA THR A 58 17.51 -6.64 -7.74
C THR A 58 16.42 -7.55 -7.24
N GLU A 59 16.85 -8.73 -6.81
CA GLU A 59 16.01 -9.78 -6.26
C GLU A 59 16.46 -9.99 -4.82
N VAL A 60 15.50 -10.07 -3.90
CA VAL A 60 15.77 -10.28 -2.48
C VAL A 60 14.85 -11.37 -1.98
N THR A 61 15.43 -12.40 -1.36
CA THR A 61 14.66 -13.40 -0.60
C THR A 61 14.75 -13.05 0.87
N LEU A 62 13.59 -12.91 1.52
CA LEU A 62 13.47 -12.67 2.94
C LEU A 62 13.34 -13.99 3.69
N HIS A 63 14.01 -14.09 4.83
CA HIS A 63 13.99 -15.27 5.70
C HIS A 63 13.69 -14.88 7.16
N GLY A 64 13.18 -15.83 7.94
CA GLY A 64 12.96 -15.66 9.37
C GLY A 64 12.06 -14.46 9.71
N ASP A 65 12.50 -13.65 10.67
CA ASP A 65 11.73 -12.51 11.20
C ASP A 65 11.39 -11.45 10.14
N ALA A 66 12.24 -11.29 9.13
CA ALA A 66 12.05 -10.31 8.06
C ALA A 66 10.75 -10.58 7.26
N ILE A 67 10.31 -11.84 7.17
CA ILE A 67 9.06 -12.21 6.50
C ILE A 67 7.85 -11.63 7.24
N TYR A 68 7.82 -11.72 8.57
CA TYR A 68 6.72 -11.19 9.37
C TYR A 68 6.67 -9.66 9.32
N ILE A 69 7.84 -9.01 9.33
CA ILE A 69 7.96 -7.55 9.17
C ILE A 69 7.46 -7.13 7.78
N ALA A 70 7.89 -7.82 6.72
CA ALA A 70 7.41 -7.55 5.36
C ALA A 70 5.91 -7.81 5.21
N PHE A 71 5.38 -8.84 5.86
CA PHE A 71 3.94 -9.12 5.87
C PHE A 71 3.14 -7.98 6.52
N ALA A 72 3.62 -7.41 7.63
CA ALA A 72 2.99 -6.23 8.24
C ALA A 72 2.94 -5.04 7.26
N ALA A 73 3.99 -4.82 6.47
CA ALA A 73 4.00 -3.81 5.41
C ALA A 73 2.99 -4.14 4.30
N PHE A 74 2.84 -5.41 3.91
CA PHE A 74 1.84 -5.84 2.92
C PHE A 74 0.41 -5.62 3.41
N ILE A 75 0.14 -5.79 4.71
CA ILE A 75 -1.16 -5.43 5.30
C ILE A 75 -1.44 -3.93 5.16
N LEU A 76 -0.46 -3.06 5.41
CA LEU A 76 -0.61 -1.62 5.18
C LEU A 76 -0.86 -1.29 3.71
N GLY A 77 -0.20 -1.98 2.77
CA GLY A 77 -0.48 -1.88 1.34
C GLY A 77 -1.90 -2.35 0.96
N CYS A 78 -2.41 -3.39 1.61
CA CYS A 78 -3.78 -3.85 1.43
C CYS A 78 -4.80 -2.81 1.95
N ILE A 79 -4.56 -2.24 3.13
CA ILE A 79 -5.38 -1.15 3.69
C ILE A 79 -5.39 0.05 2.74
N TYR A 80 -4.23 0.44 2.18
CA TYR A 80 -4.15 1.51 1.19
C TYR A 80 -5.10 1.25 0.01
N CYS A 81 -5.08 0.03 -0.55
CA CYS A 81 -5.95 -0.36 -1.67
C CYS A 81 -7.43 -0.33 -1.29
N LEU A 82 -7.78 -0.86 -0.11
CA LEU A 82 -9.15 -0.86 0.41
C LEU A 82 -9.68 0.56 0.63
N VAL A 83 -8.84 1.46 1.15
CA VAL A 83 -9.21 2.87 1.36
C VAL A 83 -9.57 3.55 0.04
N GLU A 84 -8.82 3.30 -1.05
CA GLU A 84 -9.18 3.85 -2.37
C GLU A 84 -10.49 3.27 -2.91
N ILE A 85 -10.77 1.99 -2.64
CA ILE A 85 -12.06 1.37 -3.00
C ILE A 85 -13.21 2.01 -2.20
N ILE A 86 -13.03 2.23 -0.90
CA ILE A 86 -14.04 2.84 -0.02
C ILE A 86 -14.30 4.30 -0.43
N ASP A 87 -13.24 5.07 -0.69
CA ASP A 87 -13.31 6.47 -1.16
C ASP A 87 -14.15 6.59 -2.44
N HIS A 88 -14.08 5.61 -3.34
CA HIS A 88 -14.90 5.58 -4.55
C HIS A 88 -16.40 5.40 -4.29
N PHE A 89 -16.76 4.58 -3.29
CA PHE A 89 -18.16 4.35 -2.94
C PHE A 89 -18.72 5.39 -1.97
N ASP A 90 -17.84 6.15 -1.29
CA ASP A 90 -18.25 7.23 -0.40
C ASP A 90 -18.70 8.46 -1.19
N LYS A 91 -19.89 8.97 -0.85
CA LYS A 91 -20.50 10.17 -1.47
C LYS A 91 -20.37 11.42 -0.59
N ARG A 92 -19.73 11.29 0.57
CA ARG A 92 -19.51 12.38 1.55
C ARG A 92 -18.28 13.19 1.18
N ASP A 93 -18.24 14.45 1.63
CA ASP A 93 -17.11 15.38 1.43
C ASP A 93 -15.95 15.11 2.41
N ASN A 94 -15.46 13.86 2.43
CA ASN A 94 -14.41 13.39 3.33
C ASN A 94 -13.11 12.99 2.60
N GLU A 95 -12.94 13.46 1.36
CA GLU A 95 -11.83 13.09 0.47
C GLU A 95 -10.45 13.31 1.13
N GLU A 96 -10.30 14.41 1.90
CA GLU A 96 -9.06 14.72 2.62
C GLU A 96 -8.64 13.64 3.62
N ILE A 97 -9.60 13.02 4.29
CA ILE A 97 -9.34 11.99 5.30
C ILE A 97 -8.78 10.75 4.59
N TYR A 98 -9.39 10.34 3.48
CA TYR A 98 -8.92 9.19 2.70
C TYR A 98 -7.54 9.43 2.11
N ILE A 99 -7.25 10.65 1.62
CA ILE A 99 -5.91 11.02 1.15
C ILE A 99 -4.88 10.89 2.28
N ARG A 100 -5.18 11.42 3.47
CA ARG A 100 -4.28 11.35 4.63
C ARG A 100 -4.03 9.91 5.09
N ILE A 101 -5.07 9.07 5.15
CA ILE A 101 -4.93 7.65 5.50
C ILE A 101 -4.06 6.93 4.47
N ARG A 102 -4.32 7.12 3.17
CA ARG A 102 -3.49 6.53 2.09
C ARG A 102 -2.03 6.94 2.20
N ALA A 103 -1.76 8.24 2.39
CA ALA A 103 -0.39 8.73 2.55
C ALA A 103 0.31 8.11 3.78
N GLY A 104 -0.42 7.99 4.90
CA GLY A 104 0.08 7.31 6.09
C GLY A 104 0.40 5.84 5.85
N CYS A 105 -0.56 5.06 5.32
CA CYS A 105 -0.36 3.65 5.00
C CYS A 105 0.82 3.43 4.04
N GLN A 106 0.96 4.28 3.03
CA GLN A 106 2.08 4.21 2.08
C GLN A 106 3.40 4.51 2.77
N ALA A 107 3.50 5.60 3.54
CA ALA A 107 4.73 5.98 4.23
C ALA A 107 5.16 4.92 5.25
N PHE A 108 4.27 4.51 6.15
CA PHE A 108 4.57 3.48 7.13
C PHE A 108 4.82 2.11 6.48
N GLY A 109 4.06 1.75 5.45
CA GLY A 109 4.28 0.51 4.70
C GLY A 109 5.67 0.45 4.08
N LEU A 110 6.10 1.51 3.39
CA LEU A 110 7.44 1.59 2.80
C LEU A 110 8.56 1.62 3.85
N LEU A 111 8.36 2.31 4.98
CA LEU A 111 9.32 2.33 6.08
C LEU A 111 9.51 0.94 6.70
N ILE A 112 8.40 0.26 7.03
CA ILE A 112 8.44 -1.09 7.61
C ILE A 112 9.04 -2.09 6.61
N PHE A 113 8.67 -1.97 5.33
CA PHE A 113 9.23 -2.83 4.29
C PHE A 113 10.74 -2.59 4.11
N GLY A 114 11.18 -1.33 4.08
CA GLY A 114 12.61 -0.99 4.05
C GLY A 114 13.37 -1.54 5.26
N PHE A 115 12.76 -1.49 6.45
CA PHE A 115 13.34 -2.10 7.65
C PHE A 115 13.47 -3.62 7.52
N ALA A 116 12.46 -4.31 6.95
CA ALA A 116 12.55 -5.75 6.68
C ALA A 116 13.73 -6.09 5.75
N LEU A 117 13.97 -5.30 4.70
CA LEU A 117 15.09 -5.50 3.79
C LEU A 117 16.44 -5.33 4.48
N ILE A 118 16.58 -4.29 5.32
CA ILE A 118 17.81 -4.03 6.08
C ILE A 118 18.06 -5.14 7.11
N GLN A 119 17.02 -5.54 7.83
CA GLN A 119 17.12 -6.60 8.82
C GLN A 119 17.57 -7.91 8.16
N ASN A 120 16.98 -8.26 7.01
CA ASN A 120 17.34 -9.43 6.24
C ASN A 120 18.80 -9.37 5.73
N SER A 121 19.26 -8.22 5.23
CA SER A 121 20.64 -8.09 4.74
C SER A 121 21.69 -8.16 5.85
N VAL A 122 21.39 -7.64 7.04
CA VAL A 122 22.27 -7.75 8.22
C VAL A 122 22.39 -9.20 8.67
N MET A 123 21.28 -9.95 8.72
CA MET A 123 21.31 -11.37 9.10
C MET A 123 21.94 -12.27 8.03
N ALA A 124 21.78 -11.96 6.75
CA ALA A 124 22.39 -12.73 5.67
C ALA A 124 23.91 -12.51 5.54
N GLY A 125 24.44 -11.43 6.12
CA GLY A 125 25.87 -11.10 6.15
C GLY A 125 26.61 -11.51 7.43
N ALA A 126 25.91 -12.09 8.41
CA ALA A 126 26.45 -12.60 9.67
C ALA A 126 26.63 -14.13 9.61
#